data_AF-A0A3D4M556-F1
#
_entry.id   AF-A0A3D4M556-F1
#
_cell.length_a   1.000
_cell.length_b   1.000
_cell.length_c   1.000
_cell.angle_alpha   90.00
_cell.angle_beta   90.00
_cell.angle_gamma   90.00
#
_symmetry.space_group_name_H-M   'P 1'
#
loop_
_entity.id
_entity.type
_entity.pdbx_description
1 polymer ?
#
loop_
_entity_poly.entity_id
_entity_poly.type
_entity_poly.pdbx_seq_one_letter_code
_entity_poly.pdbx_strand_id
1 'polypeptide(L)' 'MTISAFIKKQRNLSGLTQPELAEKAGVGLRFVRELEQGKETLRLDKVNQVLGLFGYEMGPVKMKITDYATG' A
#
# COMPACT_ATOMS: atom_id res chain seq x y z
N MET A 1 -3.84 -7.37 8.13
CA MET A 1 -3.02 -7.19 6.92
C MET A 1 -2.75 -5.71 6.78
N THR A 2 -1.49 -5.31 6.57
CA THR A 2 -1.12 -3.90 6.34
C THR A 2 -1.32 -3.52 4.88
N ILE A 3 -1.37 -2.22 4.58
CA ILE A 3 -1.42 -1.72 3.21
C ILE A 3 -0.22 -2.20 2.38
N SER A 4 1.00 -2.17 2.95
CA SER A 4 2.23 -2.62 2.29
C SER A 4 2.16 -4.10 1.89
N ALA A 5 1.69 -4.96 2.80
CA ALA A 5 1.52 -6.39 2.54
C ALA A 5 0.43 -6.65 1.50
N PHE A 6 -0.66 -5.88 1.54
CA PHE A 6 -1.74 -5.99 0.56
C PHE A 6 -1.27 -5.64 -0.86
N ILE A 7 -0.63 -4.49 -1.04
CA ILE A 7 -0.11 -4.05 -2.34
C ILE A 7 0.90 -5.05 -2.89
N LYS A 8 1.85 -5.50 -2.07
CA LYS A 8 2.85 -6.51 -2.47
C LYS A 8 2.18 -7.82 -2.92
N LYS A 9 1.14 -8.26 -2.20
CA LYS A 9 0.35 -9.45 -2.57
C LYS A 9 -0.35 -9.25 -3.91
N GLN A 10 -1.08 -8.14 -4.10
CA GLN A 10 -1.78 -7.86 -5.36
C GLN A 10 -0.81 -7.77 -6.54
N ARG A 11 0.31 -7.06 -6.37
CA ARG A 11 1.36 -6.96 -7.38
C ARG A 11 1.86 -8.34 -7.83
N ASN A 12 2.17 -9.23 -6.87
CA ASN A 12 2.63 -10.59 -7.16
C ASN A 12 1.54 -11.43 -7.85
N LEU A 13 0.28 -11.32 -7.43
CA LEU A 13 -0.85 -12.03 -8.06
C LEU A 13 -1.09 -11.57 -9.50
N SER A 14 -0.84 -10.30 -9.79
CA SER A 14 -0.93 -9.73 -11.13
C SER A 14 0.33 -9.95 -11.97
N GLY A 15 1.36 -10.63 -11.46
CA GLY A 15 2.59 -10.91 -12.17
C GLY A 15 3.45 -9.67 -12.48
N LEU A 16 3.24 -8.56 -11.77
CA LEU A 16 3.95 -7.31 -12.02
C LEU A 16 5.25 -7.22 -11.20
N THR A 17 6.29 -6.71 -11.82
CA THR A 17 7.48 -6.19 -11.13
C THR A 17 7.19 -4.83 -10.48
N GLN A 18 8.05 -4.38 -9.57
CA GLN A 18 7.88 -3.06 -8.94
C GLN A 18 7.94 -1.90 -9.96
N PRO A 19 8.85 -1.89 -10.97
CA PRO A 19 8.84 -0.89 -12.03
C PRO A 19 7.53 -0.87 -12.84
N GLU A 20 7.02 -2.04 -13.24
CA GLU A 20 5.76 -2.11 -14.01
C GLU A 20 4.56 -1.62 -13.19
N LEU A 21 4.51 -1.93 -11.89
CA LEU A 21 3.48 -1.39 -11.01
C LEU A 21 3.58 0.14 -10.94
N ALA A 22 4.79 0.68 -10.78
CA ALA A 22 5.02 2.11 -10.68
C ALA A 22 4.57 2.84 -11.97
N GLU A 23 4.96 2.30 -13.12
CA GLU A 23 4.58 2.80 -14.43
C GLU A 23 3.06 2.79 -14.63
N LYS A 24 2.41 1.64 -14.41
CA LYS A 24 0.95 1.50 -14.55
C LYS A 24 0.18 2.43 -13.60
N ALA A 25 0.68 2.65 -12.38
CA ALA A 25 0.04 3.51 -11.39
C ALA A 25 0.32 5.00 -11.60
N GLY A 26 1.23 5.37 -12.51
CA GLY A 26 1.66 6.76 -12.71
C GLY A 26 2.40 7.34 -11.50
N VAL A 27 3.20 6.52 -10.81
CA VAL A 27 4.01 6.91 -9.64
C VAL A 27 5.49 6.57 -9.86
N GLY A 28 6.38 7.23 -9.13
CA GLY A 28 7.81 6.91 -9.20
C GLY A 28 8.12 5.54 -8.59
N LEU A 29 9.08 4.81 -9.16
CA LEU A 29 9.55 3.51 -8.62
C LEU A 29 9.96 3.58 -7.14
N ARG A 30 10.58 4.68 -6.72
CA ARG A 30 10.92 4.91 -5.31
C ARG A 30 9.69 4.86 -4.41
N PHE A 31 8.56 5.42 -4.86
CA PHE A 31 7.31 5.40 -4.10
C PHE A 31 6.81 3.97 -3.89
N VAL A 32 6.80 3.13 -4.94
CA VAL A 32 6.38 1.72 -4.82
C VAL A 32 7.28 0.96 -3.85
N ARG A 33 8.60 1.19 -3.88
CA ARG A 33 9.54 0.57 -2.93
C ARG A 33 9.26 0.99 -1.49
N GLU A 34 9.12 2.29 -1.24
CA GLU A 34 8.80 2.83 0.08
C GLU A 34 7.44 2.31 0.60
N LEU A 35 6.44 2.22 -0.28
CA LEU A 35 5.12 1.67 0.02
C LEU A 35 5.20 0.18 0.41
N GLU A 36 5.87 -0.65 -0.37
CA GLU A 36 5.99 -2.09 -0.08
C GLU A 36 6.89 -2.39 1.13
N GLN A 37 7.86 -1.53 1.42
CA GLN A 37 8.69 -1.60 2.63
C GLN A 37 7.96 -1.13 3.89
N GLY A 38 6.77 -0.53 3.75
CA GLY A 38 5.98 -0.06 4.88
C GLY A 38 6.53 1.20 5.52
N LYS A 39 7.04 2.14 4.71
CA LYS A 39 7.43 3.48 5.19
C LYS A 39 6.32 4.10 6.03
N GLU A 40 6.69 4.68 7.16
CA GLU A 40 5.75 5.25 8.14
C GLU A 40 4.84 6.33 7.54
N THR A 41 5.37 7.12 6.61
CA THR A 41 4.64 8.23 5.97
C THR A 41 4.61 8.07 4.46
N LEU A 42 3.41 8.14 3.90
CA LEU A 42 3.16 8.09 2.46
C LEU A 42 2.06 9.10 2.10
N ARG A 43 2.10 9.60 0.87
CA ARG A 43 1.09 10.50 0.35
C ARG A 43 -0.18 9.72 -0.04
N LEU A 44 -1.31 10.08 0.56
CA LEU A 44 -2.59 9.38 0.37
C LEU A 44 -3.04 9.34 -1.10
N ASP A 45 -2.87 10.45 -1.83
CA ASP A 45 -3.20 10.54 -3.26
C ASP A 45 -2.44 9.48 -4.07
N LYS A 46 -1.17 9.26 -3.74
CA LYS A 46 -0.31 8.28 -4.40
C LYS A 46 -0.63 6.85 -4.00
N VAL A 47 -1.02 6.62 -2.75
CA VAL A 47 -1.53 5.31 -2.30
C VAL A 47 -2.79 4.94 -3.07
N ASN A 48 -3.73 5.88 -3.23
CA ASN A 48 -4.95 5.65 -4.00
C ASN A 48 -4.71 5.43 -5.49
N GLN A 49 -3.69 6.06 -6.10
CA GLN A 49 -3.28 5.74 -7.49
C GLN A 49 -2.89 4.27 -7.65
N VAL A 50 -2.11 3.73 -6.71
CA VAL A 50 -1.69 2.31 -6.73
C VAL A 50 -2.87 1.38 -6.43
N LEU A 51 -3.70 1.70 -5.44
CA LEU A 51 -4.88 0.90 -5.08
C LEU A 51 -5.92 0.86 -6.21
N GLY A 52 -6.09 1.96 -6.94
CA GLY A 52 -7.04 2.06 -8.05
C GLY A 52 -6.78 1.05 -9.16
N LEU A 53 -5.52 0.66 -9.40
CA LEU A 53 -5.19 -0.42 -10.35
C LEU A 53 -5.80 -1.77 -9.99
N PHE A 54 -6.12 -1.98 -8.72
CA PHE A 54 -6.69 -3.21 -8.20
C PHE A 54 -8.17 -3.05 -7.81
N GLY A 55 -8.78 -1.90 -8.09
CA GLY A 55 -10.17 -1.61 -7.73
C GLY A 55 -10.40 -1.32 -6.25
N TYR A 56 -9.39 -0.77 -5.56
CA TYR A 56 -9.47 -0.40 -4.15
C TYR A 56 -9.19 1.09 -3.94
N GLU A 57 -9.54 1.58 -2.76
CA GLU A 57 -9.18 2.90 -2.26
C GLU A 57 -8.95 2.85 -0.74
N MET A 58 -8.27 3.86 -0.21
CA MET A 58 -8.11 4.03 1.23
C MET A 58 -9.42 4.47 1.89
N GLY A 59 -9.74 3.87 3.03
CA GLY A 59 -10.90 4.23 3.83
C GLY A 59 -10.64 4.10 5.33
N PRO A 60 -11.50 4.70 6.16
CA PRO A 60 -11.41 4.52 7.60
C PRO A 60 -11.67 3.07 7.99
N VAL A 61 -10.81 2.51 8.83
CA VAL A 61 -10.98 1.19 9.44
C VAL A 61 -10.99 1.34 10.96
N LYS A 62 -11.76 0.49 11.65
CA LYS A 62 -11.72 0.46 13.12
C LYS A 62 -10.29 0.17 13.58
N MET A 63 -9.75 1.05 14.42
CA MET A 63 -8.47 0.81 15.08
C MET A 63 -8.63 -0.40 15.99
N LYS A 64 -7.69 -1.35 15.90
CA LYS A 64 -7.58 -2.40 16.91
C LYS A 64 -6.96 -1.75 18.13
N ILE A 65 -7.78 -1.41 19.12
CA ILE A 65 -7.28 -1.05 20.44
C ILE A 65 -6.69 -2.34 21.01
N THR A 66 -5.37 -2.49 20.92
CA THR A 66 -4.68 -3.43 21.80
C THR A 66 -4.60 -2.75 23.15
N ASP A 67 -5.27 -3.32 24.15
CA ASP A 67 -5.27 -2.82 25.51
C ASP A 67 -3.82 -2.76 26.04
N TYR A 68 -3.17 -1.60 25.92
CA TYR A 68 -2.01 -1.24 26.75
C TYR A 68 -2.48 -0.79 28.14
N ALA A 69 -3.50 -1.46 28.66
CA ALA A 69 -4.04 -1.28 30.00
C ALA A 69 -3.85 -2.58 30.78
N THR A 70 -2.60 -3.01 30.92
CA THR A 70 -2.20 -3.81 32.07
C THR A 70 -0.78 -3.40 32.43
N GLY A 71 -0.67 -2.80 33.62
CA GLY A 71 0.49 -2.70 34.54
C GLY A 71 1.89 -2.84 33.97
#